data_AF-A0A956S3T9-F1
#
_entry.id   AF-A0A956S3T9-F1
#
_cell.length_a   1.000
_cell.length_b   1.000
_cell.length_c   1.000
_cell.angle_alpha   90.00
_cell.angle_beta   90.00
_cell.angle_gamma   90.00
#
_symmetry.space_group_name_H-M   'P 1'
#
loop_
_entity.id
_entity.type
_entity.pdbx_description
1 polymer ?
#
loop_
_entity_poly.entity_id
_entity_poly.type
_entity_poly.pdbx_seq_one_letter_code
_entity_poly.pdbx_strand_id
1 'polypeptide(L)'
;MKFSDPRLFLYRDDAMRVARHYHLNPEQLVVETFVPRNNAIFVETVDGNAFRIHINLQENRIISAKQLNGNSVDKAIFQKYLDYMK
;
A
#
# COMPACT_ATOMS: atom_id res chain seq x y z
N MET A 1 -9.81 3.39 -5.90
CA MET A 1 -9.37 3.16 -4.51
C MET A 1 -10.58 2.73 -3.72
N LYS A 2 -10.48 1.62 -3.01
CA LYS A 2 -11.53 1.09 -2.14
C LYS A 2 -11.06 1.14 -0.68
N PHE A 3 -12.00 1.01 0.25
CA PHE A 3 -11.73 1.03 1.68
C PHE A 3 -12.33 -0.23 2.29
N SER A 4 -11.56 -0.97 3.10
CA SER A 4 -12.05 -2.17 3.79
C SER A 4 -13.12 -1.83 4.83
N ASP A 5 -13.04 -0.64 5.40
CA ASP A 5 -13.95 -0.09 6.40
C ASP A 5 -14.44 1.29 5.94
N PRO A 6 -15.76 1.57 5.93
CA PRO A 6 -16.31 2.87 5.55
C PRO A 6 -15.72 4.06 6.31
N ARG A 7 -15.31 3.87 7.57
CA ARG A 7 -14.72 4.93 8.40
C ARG A 7 -13.39 5.45 7.84
N LEU A 8 -12.67 4.62 7.09
CA LEU A 8 -11.41 5.02 6.46
C LEU A 8 -11.59 6.02 5.33
N PHE A 9 -12.82 6.19 4.81
CA PHE A 9 -13.13 7.20 3.80
C PHE A 9 -12.83 8.62 4.28
N LEU A 10 -12.88 8.87 5.60
CA LEU A 10 -12.47 10.14 6.22
C LEU A 10 -11.02 10.52 5.88
N TYR A 11 -10.16 9.53 5.62
CA TYR A 11 -8.75 9.72 5.30
C TYR A 11 -8.47 9.58 3.79
N ARG A 12 -9.50 9.64 2.94
CA ARG A 12 -9.36 9.44 1.49
C ARG A 12 -8.27 10.31 0.87
N ASP A 13 -8.25 11.60 1.20
CA ASP A 13 -7.32 12.53 0.57
C ASP A 13 -5.88 12.36 1.08
N ASP A 14 -5.70 11.97 2.35
CA ASP A 14 -4.41 11.54 2.89
C ASP A 14 -3.93 10.24 2.22
N ALA A 15 -4.81 9.24 2.13
CA ALA A 15 -4.52 7.96 1.47
C ALA A 15 -4.16 8.14 0.00
N MET A 16 -4.83 9.05 -0.73
CA MET A 16 -4.49 9.42 -2.10
C MET A 16 -3.12 10.08 -2.21
N ARG A 17 -2.73 10.94 -1.25
CA ARG A 17 -1.39 11.53 -1.22
C ARG A 17 -0.32 10.48 -0.99
N VAL A 18 -0.53 9.57 -0.04
CA VAL A 18 0.37 8.45 0.25
C VAL A 18 0.50 7.54 -0.97
N ALA A 19 -0.62 7.15 -1.60
CA ALA A 19 -0.61 6.32 -2.81
C ALA A 19 0.21 6.95 -3.94
N ARG A 20 0.06 8.27 -4.17
CA ARG A 20 0.86 9.00 -5.17
C ARG A 20 2.35 9.02 -4.84
N HIS A 21 2.70 9.19 -3.57
CA HIS A 21 4.09 9.23 -3.12
C HIS A 21 4.84 7.92 -3.41
N TYR A 22 4.17 6.78 -3.21
CA TYR A 22 4.73 5.44 -3.44
C TYR A 22 4.39 4.85 -4.82
N HIS A 23 3.90 5.67 -5.76
CA HIS A 23 3.47 5.23 -7.09
C HIS A 23 2.53 4.01 -7.08
N LEU A 24 1.60 3.96 -6.13
CA LEU A 24 0.56 2.93 -6.04
C LEU A 24 -0.61 3.32 -6.95
N ASN A 25 -1.12 2.36 -7.72
CA ASN A 25 -2.26 2.58 -8.61
C ASN A 25 -3.56 2.69 -7.79
N PRO A 26 -4.21 3.86 -7.69
CA PRO A 26 -5.40 4.02 -6.87
C PRO A 26 -6.55 3.12 -7.30
N GLU A 27 -6.70 2.81 -8.60
CA GLU A 27 -7.80 1.97 -9.10
C GLU A 27 -7.71 0.53 -8.60
N GLN A 28 -6.49 0.05 -8.37
CA GLN A 28 -6.17 -1.29 -7.88
C GLN A 28 -5.84 -1.33 -6.39
N LEU A 29 -6.10 -0.24 -5.66
CA LEU A 29 -5.73 -0.09 -4.26
C LEU A 29 -6.95 -0.26 -3.33
N VAL A 30 -6.75 -1.03 -2.27
CA VAL A 30 -7.64 -1.11 -1.10
C VAL A 30 -6.88 -0.57 0.12
N VAL A 31 -7.49 0.35 0.85
CA VAL A 31 -6.97 0.81 2.14
C VAL A 31 -7.54 -0.08 3.24
N GLU A 32 -6.67 -0.82 3.92
CA GLU A 32 -7.07 -1.70 5.02
C GLU A 32 -6.98 -1.02 6.38
N THR A 33 -5.95 -0.20 6.57
CA THR A 33 -5.70 0.55 7.80
C THR A 33 -5.15 1.91 7.45
N PHE A 34 -5.61 2.95 8.13
CA PHE A 34 -5.02 4.27 8.03
C PHE A 34 -5.04 4.95 9.40
N VAL A 35 -3.86 5.12 10.00
CA VAL A 35 -3.68 5.83 11.26
C VAL A 35 -2.82 7.06 10.96
N PRO A 36 -3.39 8.27 10.93
CA PRO A 36 -2.67 9.49 10.59
C PRO A 36 -1.40 9.65 11.43
N ARG A 37 -0.30 10.03 10.76
CA ARG A 37 1.02 10.23 11.41
C ARG A 37 1.51 9.01 12.21
N ASN A 38 1.12 7.80 11.85
CA ASN A 38 1.64 6.57 12.43
C ASN A 38 1.91 5.55 11.33
N ASN A 39 0.87 4.88 10.85
CA ASN A 39 1.01 3.82 9.86
C ASN A 39 -0.20 3.70 8.94
N ALA A 40 0.01 3.12 7.76
CA ALA A 40 -1.04 2.72 6.85
C ALA A 40 -0.76 1.31 6.30
N ILE A 41 -1.84 0.61 5.97
CA ILE A 41 -1.79 -0.68 5.28
C ILE A 41 -2.62 -0.56 4.02
N PHE A 42 -1.98 -0.79 2.89
CA PHE A 42 -2.61 -0.84 1.58
C PHE A 42 -2.51 -2.24 0.99
N VAL A 43 -3.50 -2.63 0.21
CA VAL A 43 -3.43 -3.81 -0.66
C VAL A 43 -3.53 -3.34 -2.09
N GLU A 44 -2.49 -3.59 -2.88
CA GLU A 44 -2.45 -3.26 -4.30
C GLU A 44 -2.48 -4.52 -5.14
N THR A 45 -3.35 -4.56 -6.15
CA THR A 45 -3.39 -5.65 -7.13
C THR A 45 -2.67 -5.22 -8.42
N VAL A 46 -1.60 -5.93 -8.78
CA VAL A 46 -0.81 -5.69 -10.01
C VAL A 46 -0.70 -7.00 -10.78
N ASP A 47 -1.17 -7.02 -12.02
CA ASP A 47 -1.15 -8.20 -12.90
C ASP A 47 -1.73 -9.47 -12.23
N GLY A 48 -2.79 -9.31 -11.45
CA GLY A 48 -3.44 -10.39 -10.71
C GLY A 48 -2.75 -10.78 -9.39
N ASN A 49 -1.60 -10.20 -9.07
CA ASN A 49 -0.88 -10.39 -7.82
C ASN A 49 -1.26 -9.30 -6.81
N ALA A 50 -1.75 -9.70 -5.65
CA ALA A 50 -2.10 -8.80 -4.56
C ALA A 50 -0.92 -8.66 -3.59
N PHE A 51 -0.52 -7.43 -3.30
CA PHE A 51 0.56 -7.10 -2.37
C PHE A 51 0.00 -6.30 -1.21
N ARG A 52 0.20 -6.78 0.02
CA ARG A 52 -0.08 -6.01 1.23
C ARG A 52 1.16 -5.22 1.62
N ILE A 53 1.02 -3.91 1.67
CA ILE A 53 2.09 -2.92 1.84
C ILE A 53 1.86 -2.20 3.17
N HIS A 54 2.82 -2.31 4.07
CA HIS A 54 2.83 -1.62 5.36
C HIS A 54 3.73 -0.41 5.25
N ILE A 55 3.17 0.75 5.57
CA ILE A 55 3.84 2.04 5.42
C ILE A 55 3.91 2.70 6.79
N ASN A 56 5.11 3.11 7.19
CA ASN A 56 5.29 4.02 8.33
C ASN A 56 5.14 5.46 7.81
N LEU A 57 4.09 6.15 8.26
CA LEU A 57 3.77 7.50 7.84
C LEU A 57 4.59 8.57 8.59
N GLN A 58 5.19 8.22 9.73
CA GLN A 58 6.11 9.11 10.46
C GLN A 58 7.46 9.18 9.78
N GLU A 59 7.99 8.02 9.43
CA GLU A 59 9.30 7.87 8.76
C GLU A 59 9.20 8.01 7.24
N ASN A 60 7.98 8.08 6.70
CA ASN A 60 7.68 8.13 5.28
C ASN A 60 8.41 7.03 4.47
N ARG A 61 8.36 5.79 4.97
CA ARG A 61 8.94 4.61 4.29
C ARG A 61 8.00 3.42 4.30
N ILE A 62 8.19 2.53 3.32
CA ILE A 62 7.59 1.20 3.36
C ILE A 62 8.39 0.36 4.36
N ILE A 63 7.73 -0.24 5.34
CA ILE A 63 8.39 -1.10 6.34
C ILE A 63 8.24 -2.59 6.02
N SER A 64 7.23 -2.94 5.21
CA SER A 64 7.02 -4.31 4.75
C SER A 64 6.13 -4.31 3.51
N ALA A 65 6.39 -5.23 2.59
CA ALA A 65 5.49 -5.56 1.51
C ALA A 65 5.46 -7.09 1.37
N LYS A 66 4.28 -7.67 1.21
CA LYS A 66 4.11 -9.12 1.12
C LYS A 66 3.09 -9.47 0.04
N GLN A 67 3.45 -10.39 -0.84
CA GLN A 67 2.50 -10.97 -1.79
C GLN A 67 1.50 -11.89 -1.05
N LEU A 68 0.20 -11.70 -1.31
CA LEU A 68 -0.89 -12.43 -0.65
C LEU A 68 -1.26 -13.71 -1.39
N ASN A 69 -1.14 -13.73 -2.72
CA ASN A 69 -1.49 -14.86 -3.57
C ASN A 69 -0.30 -15.27 -4.43
N GLY A 70 0.35 -16.39 -4.07
CA GLY A 70 1.47 -16.96 -4.84
C GLY A 70 2.46 -17.73 -3.98
N ASN A 71 3.16 -18.70 -4.58
CA ASN A 71 4.22 -19.48 -3.93
C ASN A 71 5.59 -18.79 -3.99
N SER A 72 5.76 -17.80 -4.87
CA SER A 72 7.00 -17.07 -5.07
C SER A 72 6.70 -15.60 -5.37
N VAL A 73 7.45 -14.70 -4.74
CA VAL A 73 7.35 -13.25 -4.98
C VAL A 73 7.81 -12.93 -6.41
N ASP A 74 6.95 -12.31 -7.21
CA ASP A 74 7.38 -11.73 -8.49
C ASP A 74 8.35 -10.57 -8.21
N LYS A 75 9.64 -10.84 -8.38
CA LYS A 75 10.71 -9.89 -8.05
C LYS A 75 10.66 -8.63 -8.89
N ALA A 76 10.21 -8.71 -10.15
CA ALA A 76 10.15 -7.54 -11.02
C ALA A 76 9.10 -6.55 -10.53
N ILE A 77 7.92 -7.06 -10.16
CA ILE A 77 6.83 -6.24 -9.62
C ILE A 77 7.17 -5.77 -8.20
N PHE A 78 7.80 -6.62 -7.39
CA PHE A 78 8.12 -6.32 -6.00
C PHE A 78 9.24 -5.29 -5.84
N GLN A 79 10.11 -5.14 -6.84
CA GLN A 79 11.25 -4.22 -6.81
C GLN A 79 10.82 -2.78 -6.49
N LYS A 80 9.66 -2.33 -6.99
CA LYS A 80 9.17 -0.98 -6.73
C LYS A 80 8.98 -0.71 -5.23
N TYR A 81 8.55 -1.70 -4.44
CA TYR A 81 8.36 -1.51 -3.01
C TYR A 81 9.69 -1.49 -2.26
N LEU A 82 10.66 -2.31 -2.70
CA LEU A 82 12.00 -2.36 -2.11
C LEU A 82 12.73 -1.02 -2.21
N ASP A 83 12.50 -0.26 -3.28
CA ASP A 83 13.12 1.06 -3.46
C ASP A 83 12.70 2.07 -2.38
N TYR A 84 11.50 1.88 -1.80
CA TYR A 84 10.97 2.70 -0.70
C TYR A 84 11.17 2.11 0.69
N MET A 85 11.85 0.96 0.81
CA MET A 85 12.18 0.34 2.10
C MET A 85 13.53 0.82 2.68
N LYS A 86 14.32 1.54 1.87
CA LYS A 86 15.63 2.09 2.26
C LYS A 86 15.44 3.32 3.15
#